data_AF-A0A813NHS9-F1
#
_entry.id   AF-A0A813NHS9-F1
#
_cell.length_a   1.000
_cell.length_b   1.000
_cell.length_c   1.000
_cell.angle_alpha   90.00
_cell.angle_beta   90.00
_cell.angle_gamma   90.00
#
_symmetry.space_group_name_H-M   'P 1'
#
loop_
_entity.id
_entity.type
_entity.pdbx_description
1 polymer ?
#
loop_
_entity_poly.entity_id
_entity_poly.type
_entity_poly.pdbx_seq_one_letter_code
_entity_poly.pdbx_strand_id
1 'polypeptide(L)'
;MQYVPLRSKYKIGTRQSELALVQTESVIEQLHKFYPNIEYEVIKIKTIGDKNLLDPLANIGDKGLFTKELEVELDRNNIDFVVHSLKDVPSTVLPPNMVIGAILERADPRDAVVIAPWHKKTSLSELPHGSVIGTSSTRRIAQLKLNYPQFTYKNIRGNMNTRWEKLNNRELGYDAMIAAVAGLQRLKWNDRISEIIEPDRLLYAIGQGALGIECRHNDIDTIRMLSVLNHEPTVIRCIAERAFLRRIGGGCSIPNAVRTTYIEKELVMDGMLLNLDGSRFVKDHVENLDLTIPITTTKHVPTFFVPHSDDELLLADDEMQAADRRNLKRKRTESDIDSVLVPPPAQQPPSPPLSTTSSTATTSAASTGTETVSLLRHYAHVCGVNINETILENAELCGTNLAVKLMQLGADSILEEIQQSSVIIPTP
;
A
#
# COMPACT_ATOMS: atom_id res chain seq x y z
N MET A 1 -12.96 28.84 -7.99
CA MET A 1 -12.65 29.70 -6.82
C MET A 1 -11.80 28.84 -5.90
N GLN A 2 -10.63 29.32 -5.46
CA GLN A 2 -9.75 28.54 -4.59
C GLN A 2 -10.38 28.42 -3.20
N TYR A 3 -10.42 27.21 -2.63
CA TYR A 3 -10.97 26.98 -1.29
C TYR A 3 -10.16 27.74 -0.24
N VAL A 4 -10.81 28.35 0.75
CA VAL A 4 -10.16 29.03 1.87
C VAL A 4 -10.23 28.12 3.11
N PRO A 5 -9.08 27.69 3.67
CA PRO A 5 -9.06 26.86 4.87
C PRO A 5 -9.66 27.60 6.07
N LEU A 6 -10.41 26.88 6.91
CA LEU A 6 -11.14 27.43 8.06
C LEU A 6 -10.25 27.62 9.29
N ARG A 7 -9.20 26.80 9.43
CA ARG A 7 -8.23 26.89 10.52
C ARG A 7 -7.05 27.77 10.09
N SER A 8 -6.47 28.50 11.04
CA SER A 8 -5.21 29.22 10.84
C SER A 8 -3.96 28.35 11.05
N LYS A 9 -4.13 27.13 11.57
CA LYS A 9 -3.04 26.22 11.92
C LYS A 9 -3.41 24.76 11.67
N TYR A 10 -2.48 23.98 11.11
CA TYR A 10 -2.58 22.53 10.91
C TYR A 10 -1.35 21.83 11.49
N LYS A 11 -1.58 20.68 12.13
CA LYS A 11 -0.57 19.80 12.70
C LYS A 11 -0.30 18.63 11.76
N ILE A 12 0.96 18.41 11.37
CA ILE A 12 1.34 17.43 10.36
C ILE A 12 2.12 16.31 11.01
N GLY A 13 1.57 15.10 11.01
CA GLY A 13 2.30 13.92 11.47
C GLY A 13 3.36 13.49 10.47
N THR A 14 4.54 13.14 10.96
CA THR A 14 5.61 12.55 10.13
C THR A 14 6.51 11.63 10.93
N ARG A 15 7.17 10.69 10.23
CA ARG A 15 8.19 9.83 10.84
C ARG A 15 9.46 10.61 11.12
N GLN A 16 10.29 10.09 12.02
CA GLN A 16 11.55 10.73 12.41
C GLN A 16 12.67 10.59 11.37
N SER A 17 12.53 9.72 10.36
CA SER A 17 13.54 9.54 9.33
C SER A 17 13.69 10.79 8.47
N GLU A 18 14.93 11.14 8.11
CA GLU A 18 15.24 12.31 7.27
C GLU A 18 14.41 12.36 5.99
N LEU A 19 14.26 11.24 5.27
CA LEU A 19 13.44 11.20 4.05
C LEU A 19 11.98 11.57 4.32
N ALA A 20 11.40 11.12 5.44
CA ALA A 20 10.02 11.46 5.79
C ALA A 20 9.87 12.94 6.15
N LEU A 21 10.85 13.52 6.84
CA LEU A 21 10.88 14.95 7.15
C LEU A 21 10.95 15.79 5.87
N VAL A 22 11.87 15.46 4.95
CA VAL A 22 12.01 16.15 3.67
C VAL A 22 10.74 16.02 2.82
N GLN A 23 10.08 14.86 2.84
CA GLN A 23 8.79 14.66 2.18
C GLN A 23 7.72 15.58 2.77
N THR A 24 7.59 15.62 4.09
CA THR A 24 6.65 16.50 4.79
C THR A 24 6.92 17.98 4.51
N GLU A 25 8.17 18.42 4.58
CA GLU A 25 8.58 19.78 4.26
C GLU A 25 8.23 20.14 2.81
N SER A 26 8.47 19.24 1.84
CA SER A 26 8.11 19.48 0.43
C SER A 26 6.60 19.63 0.20
N VAL A 27 5.76 18.99 1.02
CA VAL A 27 4.30 19.16 1.00
C VAL A 27 3.92 20.52 1.57
N ILE A 28 4.51 20.90 2.71
CA ILE A 28 4.27 22.20 3.37
C ILE A 28 4.69 23.35 2.45
N GLU A 29 5.83 23.25 1.78
CA GLU A 29 6.29 24.23 0.79
C GLU A 29 5.29 24.41 -0.37
N GLN A 30 4.66 23.33 -0.83
CA GLN A 30 3.63 23.41 -1.87
C GLN A 30 2.34 24.04 -1.33
N LEU A 31 1.88 23.64 -0.14
CA LEU A 31 0.71 24.23 0.49
C LEU A 31 0.87 25.73 0.75
N HIS A 32 2.05 26.18 1.20
CA HIS A 32 2.34 27.60 1.41
C HIS A 32 2.17 28.47 0.16
N LYS A 33 2.37 27.92 -1.04
CA LYS A 33 2.14 28.65 -2.30
C LYS A 33 0.66 28.99 -2.49
N PHE A 34 -0.22 28.12 -2.00
CA PHE A 34 -1.68 28.29 -2.09
C PHE A 34 -2.25 29.01 -0.86
N TYR A 35 -1.65 28.78 0.31
CA TYR A 35 -2.16 29.18 1.62
C TYR A 35 -1.06 29.81 2.49
N PRO A 36 -0.55 31.00 2.13
CA PRO A 36 0.62 31.60 2.78
C PRO A 36 0.39 32.00 4.24
N ASN A 37 -0.87 32.24 4.63
CA ASN A 37 -1.24 32.70 5.97
C ASN A 37 -1.52 31.55 6.97
N ILE A 38 -1.36 30.29 6.54
CA ILE A 38 -1.58 29.12 7.38
C ILE A 38 -0.28 28.71 8.06
N GLU A 39 -0.36 28.45 9.37
CA GLU A 39 0.74 27.85 10.14
C GLU A 39 0.72 26.33 10.00
N TYR A 40 1.86 25.73 9.67
CA TYR A 40 2.04 24.28 9.57
C TYR A 40 3.01 23.80 10.65
N GLU A 41 2.51 23.05 11.63
CA GLU A 41 3.30 22.49 12.75
C GLU A 41 3.65 21.03 12.50
N VAL A 42 4.94 20.71 12.34
CA VAL A 42 5.40 19.33 12.11
C VAL A 42 5.55 18.58 13.45
N ILE A 43 4.81 17.49 13.60
CA ILE A 43 4.82 16.59 14.76
C ILE A 43 5.52 15.29 14.40
N LYS A 44 6.70 15.06 14.99
CA LYS A 44 7.53 13.87 14.76
C LYS A 44 7.05 12.70 15.62
N ILE A 45 6.64 11.61 14.98
CA ILE A 45 6.09 10.41 15.63
C ILE A 45 7.01 9.21 15.35
N LYS A 46 7.23 8.37 16.37
CA LYS A 46 8.11 7.20 16.29
C LYS A 46 7.28 5.93 16.06
N THR A 47 7.49 5.23 14.94
CA THR A 47 6.71 4.04 14.58
C THR A 47 7.38 2.74 14.99
N ILE A 48 6.66 1.61 14.99
CA ILE A 48 7.26 0.27 15.25
C ILE A 48 8.31 -0.08 14.19
N GLY A 49 8.08 0.29 12.91
CA GLY A 49 9.06 0.09 11.85
C GLY A 49 10.39 0.81 12.04
N ASP A 50 10.42 1.85 12.87
CA ASP A 50 11.65 2.53 13.30
C ASP A 50 12.32 1.85 14.51
N LYS A 51 11.60 1.00 15.24
CA LYS A 51 12.08 0.27 16.43
C LYS A 51 12.55 -1.15 16.12
N ASN A 52 11.88 -1.88 15.22
CA ASN A 52 12.24 -3.27 14.89
C ASN A 52 13.06 -3.36 13.60
N LEU A 53 14.39 -3.40 13.74
CA LEU A 53 15.34 -3.54 12.62
C LEU A 53 15.81 -4.98 12.38
N LEU A 54 15.44 -5.94 13.25
CA LEU A 54 16.05 -7.27 13.33
C LEU A 54 15.25 -8.34 12.58
N ASP A 55 13.91 -8.31 12.61
CA ASP A 55 13.09 -9.39 12.03
C ASP A 55 12.82 -9.21 10.52
N PRO A 56 12.82 -10.26 9.67
CA PRO A 56 12.47 -10.16 8.25
C PRO A 56 11.11 -9.47 8.00
N LEU A 57 10.96 -8.69 6.91
CA LEU A 57 9.77 -7.86 6.64
C LEU A 57 8.59 -8.77 6.33
N ALA A 58 8.87 -9.90 5.68
CA ALA A 58 7.94 -11.00 5.46
C ALA A 58 7.41 -11.61 6.77
N ASN A 59 8.18 -11.55 7.87
CA ASN A 59 7.83 -12.17 9.15
C ASN A 59 7.09 -11.21 10.10
N ILE A 60 7.18 -9.89 9.88
CA ILE A 60 6.59 -8.87 10.78
C ILE A 60 5.08 -8.66 10.52
N GLY A 61 4.54 -9.21 9.43
CA GLY A 61 3.13 -9.02 9.06
C GLY A 61 2.90 -7.65 8.41
N ASP A 62 2.18 -7.64 7.29
CA ASP A 62 1.98 -6.48 6.40
C ASP A 62 1.10 -5.34 6.96
N LYS A 63 0.60 -5.45 8.21
CA LYS A 63 -0.38 -4.51 8.76
C LYS A 63 0.27 -3.28 9.39
N GLY A 64 0.46 -2.23 8.58
CA GLY A 64 0.62 -0.85 9.06
C GLY A 64 1.92 -0.55 9.81
N LEU A 65 3.01 -1.27 9.52
CA LEU A 65 4.30 -1.16 10.23
C LEU A 65 4.84 0.29 10.33
N PHE A 66 4.51 1.12 9.34
CA PHE A 66 4.95 2.51 9.25
C PHE A 66 3.80 3.53 9.37
N THR A 67 2.54 3.10 9.44
CA THR A 67 1.37 3.98 9.42
C THR A 67 0.60 3.96 10.74
N LYS A 68 0.60 2.84 11.47
CA LYS A 68 -0.26 2.63 12.66
C LYS A 68 -0.14 3.70 13.74
N GLU A 69 1.07 4.10 14.12
CA GLU A 69 1.23 5.15 15.15
C GLU A 69 0.76 6.52 14.65
N LEU A 70 0.88 6.79 13.35
CA LEU A 70 0.41 8.03 12.74
C LEU A 70 -1.13 8.05 12.69
N GLU A 71 -1.73 6.92 12.29
CA GLU A 71 -3.18 6.72 12.28
C GLU A 71 -3.81 6.90 13.69
N VAL A 72 -3.14 6.41 14.74
CA VAL A 72 -3.58 6.63 16.14
C VAL A 72 -3.60 8.11 16.51
N GLU A 73 -2.61 8.88 16.09
CA GLU A 73 -2.54 10.32 16.37
C GLU A 73 -3.55 11.12 15.53
N LEU A 74 -3.86 10.68 14.30
CA LEU A 74 -4.96 11.22 13.50
C LEU A 74 -6.32 10.99 14.18
N ASP A 75 -6.58 9.78 14.66
CA ASP A 75 -7.84 9.39 15.31
C ASP A 75 -8.06 10.17 16.62
N ARG A 76 -6.96 10.42 17.36
CA ARG A 76 -6.97 11.23 18.59
C ARG A 76 -7.07 12.74 18.35
N ASN A 77 -7.10 13.21 17.10
CA ASN A 77 -7.05 14.63 16.73
C ASN A 77 -5.77 15.35 17.24
N ASN A 78 -4.68 14.61 17.45
CA ASN A 78 -3.39 15.17 17.84
C ASN A 78 -2.64 15.76 16.63
N ILE A 79 -2.93 15.26 15.43
CA ILE A 79 -2.47 15.75 14.13
C ILE A 79 -3.65 15.84 13.16
N ASP A 80 -3.53 16.64 12.11
CA ASP A 80 -4.59 16.87 11.12
C ASP A 80 -4.41 16.04 9.85
N PHE A 81 -3.18 15.87 9.38
CA PHE A 81 -2.85 15.00 8.26
C PHE A 81 -1.43 14.43 8.37
N VAL A 82 -1.15 13.41 7.58
CA VAL A 82 0.14 12.69 7.55
C VAL A 82 0.62 12.57 6.12
N VAL A 83 1.92 12.74 5.89
CA VAL A 83 2.54 12.56 4.57
C VAL A 83 3.23 11.20 4.50
N HIS A 84 2.88 10.41 3.49
CA HIS A 84 3.44 9.09 3.24
C HIS A 84 4.08 8.98 1.87
N SER A 85 5.10 8.12 1.75
CA SER A 85 5.39 7.49 0.47
C SER A 85 4.23 6.54 0.15
N LEU A 86 3.55 6.73 -0.98
CA LEU A 86 2.28 6.03 -1.24
C LEU A 86 2.44 4.50 -1.28
N LYS A 87 3.61 4.00 -1.68
CA LYS A 87 3.93 2.56 -1.65
C LYS A 87 3.93 1.94 -0.24
N ASP A 88 4.09 2.75 0.80
CA ASP A 88 4.11 2.29 2.20
C ASP A 88 2.72 2.38 2.84
N VAL A 89 1.71 2.91 2.11
CA VAL A 89 0.32 2.98 2.53
C VAL A 89 -0.39 1.70 2.09
N PRO A 90 -0.98 0.92 3.02
CA PRO A 90 -1.71 -0.30 2.67
C PRO A 90 -2.71 -0.07 1.54
N SER A 91 -2.66 -0.93 0.52
CA SER A 91 -3.57 -0.83 -0.64
C SER A 91 -4.92 -1.51 -0.41
N THR A 92 -4.97 -2.46 0.52
CA THR A 92 -6.13 -3.30 0.82
C THR A 92 -7.17 -2.61 1.68
N VAL A 93 -6.78 -2.00 2.81
CA VAL A 93 -7.70 -1.32 3.74
C VAL A 93 -6.98 -0.17 4.44
N LEU A 94 -7.51 1.05 4.33
CA LEU A 94 -7.23 2.14 5.27
C LEU A 94 -8.13 1.96 6.50
N PRO A 95 -7.75 2.46 7.69
CA PRO A 95 -8.67 2.46 8.83
C PRO A 95 -10.01 3.12 8.48
N PRO A 96 -11.16 2.66 9.01
CA PRO A 96 -12.50 3.13 8.59
C PRO A 96 -12.72 4.65 8.67
N ASN A 97 -11.94 5.35 9.50
CA ASN A 97 -12.05 6.79 9.69
C ASN A 97 -11.04 7.61 8.87
N MET A 98 -10.20 6.98 8.06
CA MET A 98 -9.12 7.63 7.32
C MET A 98 -9.33 7.59 5.82
N VAL A 99 -8.80 8.60 5.13
CA VAL A 99 -8.81 8.73 3.68
C VAL A 99 -7.47 9.28 3.20
N ILE A 100 -7.07 8.94 1.98
CA ILE A 100 -6.00 9.67 1.28
C ILE A 100 -6.63 10.96 0.74
N GLY A 101 -6.37 12.10 1.38
CA GLY A 101 -6.91 13.41 0.96
C GLY A 101 -6.25 13.97 -0.30
N ALA A 102 -4.99 13.58 -0.58
CA ALA A 102 -4.32 13.99 -1.81
C ALA A 102 -3.23 13.01 -2.28
N ILE A 103 -3.00 12.96 -3.60
CA ILE A 103 -1.86 12.28 -4.22
C ILE A 103 -1.13 13.29 -5.12
N LEU A 104 0.12 13.56 -4.77
CA LEU A 104 0.93 14.59 -5.42
C LEU A 104 1.52 14.12 -6.75
N GLU A 105 2.09 15.07 -7.50
CA GLU A 105 2.88 14.79 -8.69
C GLU A 105 3.96 13.72 -8.42
N ARG A 106 4.10 12.77 -9.35
CA ARG A 106 4.92 11.58 -9.14
C ARG A 106 6.38 11.90 -9.49
N ALA A 107 7.27 11.73 -8.53
CA ALA A 107 8.71 11.65 -8.83
C ALA A 107 9.02 10.35 -9.60
N ASP A 108 10.25 10.22 -10.10
CA ASP A 108 10.67 9.04 -10.86
C ASP A 108 10.38 7.73 -10.10
N PRO A 109 9.49 6.86 -10.62
CA PRO A 109 9.08 5.65 -9.93
C PRO A 109 10.11 4.53 -10.04
N ARG A 110 11.16 4.67 -10.86
CA ARG A 110 12.14 3.61 -11.12
C ARG A 110 13.02 3.31 -9.90
N ASP A 111 13.68 2.17 -9.97
CA ASP A 111 14.71 1.77 -9.02
C ASP A 111 16.10 2.17 -9.54
N ALA A 112 17.02 2.47 -8.63
CA ALA A 112 18.39 2.84 -8.91
C ALA A 112 19.37 1.90 -8.23
N VAL A 113 20.50 1.71 -8.90
CA VAL A 113 21.70 1.08 -8.38
C VAL A 113 22.55 2.15 -7.72
N VAL A 114 22.97 1.89 -6.49
CA VAL A 114 24.00 2.66 -5.80
C VAL A 114 25.16 1.71 -5.55
N ILE A 115 26.24 1.89 -6.31
CA ILE A 115 27.45 1.08 -6.20
C ILE A 115 28.27 1.52 -4.99
N ALA A 116 28.87 0.57 -4.28
CA ALA A 116 29.71 0.88 -3.13
C ALA A 116 30.92 1.72 -3.55
N PRO A 117 31.32 2.76 -2.79
CA PRO A 117 32.32 3.72 -3.25
C PRO A 117 33.74 3.16 -3.46
N TRP A 118 34.04 1.93 -3.00
CA TRP A 118 35.30 1.26 -3.31
C TRP A 118 35.31 0.58 -4.68
N HIS A 119 34.15 0.45 -5.34
CA HIS A 119 34.06 -0.02 -6.71
C HIS A 119 34.27 1.13 -7.69
N LYS A 120 34.97 0.87 -8.78
CA LYS A 120 35.14 1.81 -9.91
C LYS A 120 34.07 1.64 -11.00
N LYS A 121 33.02 0.87 -10.70
CA LYS A 121 31.98 0.48 -11.66
C LYS A 121 30.86 1.50 -11.65
N THR A 122 30.17 1.60 -12.78
CA THR A 122 29.07 2.56 -12.97
C THR A 122 27.71 1.93 -13.18
N SER A 123 27.64 0.62 -13.41
CA SER A 123 26.37 -0.08 -13.64
C SER A 123 26.35 -1.46 -12.99
N LEU A 124 25.14 -2.01 -12.83
CA LEU A 124 24.93 -3.34 -12.26
C LEU A 124 25.60 -4.42 -13.12
N SER A 125 25.55 -4.29 -14.45
CA SER A 125 26.12 -5.27 -15.39
C SER A 125 27.66 -5.31 -15.39
N GLU A 126 28.31 -4.26 -14.92
CA GLU A 126 29.78 -4.18 -14.82
C GLU A 126 30.34 -4.82 -13.53
N LEU A 127 29.49 -5.15 -12.55
CA LEU A 127 29.91 -5.76 -11.31
C LEU A 127 30.38 -7.21 -11.53
N PRO A 128 31.45 -7.67 -10.85
CA PRO A 128 31.92 -9.05 -10.96
C PRO A 128 30.87 -10.10 -10.63
N HIS A 129 30.99 -11.28 -11.23
CA HIS A 129 30.20 -12.44 -10.84
C HIS A 129 30.34 -12.71 -9.33
N GLY A 130 29.23 -13.03 -8.66
CA GLY A 130 29.20 -13.24 -7.21
C GLY A 130 29.10 -11.97 -6.36
N SER A 131 29.09 -10.78 -6.97
CA SER A 131 28.91 -9.51 -6.23
C SER A 131 27.64 -9.53 -5.38
N VAL A 132 27.70 -8.88 -4.22
CA VAL A 132 26.64 -8.86 -3.21
C VAL A 132 25.79 -7.60 -3.36
N ILE A 133 24.52 -7.78 -3.72
CA ILE A 133 23.56 -6.71 -3.93
C ILE A 133 22.63 -6.60 -2.71
N GLY A 134 22.64 -5.43 -2.08
CA GLY A 134 21.86 -5.08 -0.90
C GLY A 134 20.42 -4.69 -1.24
N THR A 135 19.44 -5.51 -0.85
CA THR A 135 18.02 -5.15 -0.85
C THR A 135 17.23 -6.06 0.09
N SER A 136 16.18 -5.53 0.73
CA SER A 136 15.23 -6.31 1.54
C SER A 136 13.82 -6.33 0.96
N SER A 137 13.63 -5.85 -0.27
CA SER A 137 12.36 -5.94 -0.98
C SER A 137 12.28 -7.27 -1.71
N THR A 138 11.27 -8.08 -1.38
CA THR A 138 11.01 -9.37 -2.05
C THR A 138 10.74 -9.17 -3.53
N ARG A 139 9.97 -8.14 -3.91
CA ARG A 139 9.80 -7.66 -5.30
C ARG A 139 11.14 -7.49 -6.03
N ARG A 140 12.08 -6.74 -5.44
CA ARG A 140 13.38 -6.48 -6.08
C ARG A 140 14.20 -7.75 -6.16
N ILE A 141 14.28 -8.52 -5.08
CA ILE A 141 15.07 -9.76 -5.03
C ILE A 141 14.60 -10.74 -6.11
N ALA A 142 13.30 -11.00 -6.22
CA ALA A 142 12.75 -11.93 -7.19
C ALA A 142 13.06 -11.51 -8.64
N GLN A 143 12.80 -10.24 -9.00
CA GLN A 143 13.09 -9.74 -10.35
C GLN A 143 14.59 -9.67 -10.65
N LEU A 144 15.42 -9.31 -9.66
CA LEU A 144 16.87 -9.27 -9.85
C LEU A 144 17.47 -10.67 -9.99
N LYS A 145 16.97 -11.68 -9.26
CA LYS A 145 17.38 -13.08 -9.46
C LYS A 145 17.00 -13.59 -10.86
N LEU A 146 15.83 -13.20 -11.35
CA LEU A 146 15.39 -13.51 -12.71
C LEU A 146 16.30 -12.89 -13.77
N ASN A 147 16.64 -11.60 -13.63
CA ASN A 147 17.36 -10.85 -14.67
C ASN A 147 18.89 -10.83 -14.50
N TYR A 148 19.39 -11.09 -13.30
CA TYR A 148 20.80 -11.08 -12.93
C TYR A 148 21.14 -12.24 -11.98
N PRO A 149 21.07 -13.50 -12.45
CA PRO A 149 21.29 -14.69 -11.62
C PRO A 149 22.74 -14.82 -11.12
N GLN A 150 23.69 -14.08 -11.70
CA GLN A 150 25.12 -14.12 -11.33
C GLN A 150 25.46 -13.49 -9.97
N PHE A 151 24.52 -12.76 -9.35
CA PHE A 151 24.78 -12.01 -8.12
C PHE A 151 24.22 -12.70 -6.86
N THR A 152 24.81 -12.35 -5.72
CA THR A 152 24.31 -12.74 -4.41
C THR A 152 23.44 -11.63 -3.85
N TYR A 153 22.26 -11.95 -3.31
CA TYR A 153 21.34 -10.95 -2.75
C TYR A 153 21.33 -11.03 -1.23
N LYS A 154 21.67 -9.92 -0.56
CA LYS A 154 21.74 -9.83 0.90
C LYS A 154 20.80 -8.75 1.42
N ASN A 155 20.11 -9.05 2.51
CA ASN A 155 19.24 -8.08 3.18
C ASN A 155 20.02 -6.84 3.61
N ILE A 156 19.48 -5.65 3.35
CA ILE A 156 19.99 -4.38 3.86
C ILE A 156 18.84 -3.55 4.42
N ARG A 157 18.91 -3.23 5.72
CA ARG A 157 17.85 -2.61 6.51
C ARG A 157 18.28 -1.33 7.18
N GLY A 158 17.28 -0.56 7.60
CA GLY A 158 17.42 0.79 8.14
C GLY A 158 16.85 1.83 7.19
N ASN A 159 16.85 3.08 7.63
CA ASN A 159 16.58 4.22 6.77
C ASN A 159 17.72 4.38 5.73
N MET A 160 17.58 5.36 4.81
CA MET A 160 18.57 5.56 3.74
C MET A 160 19.98 5.85 4.25
N ASN A 161 20.14 6.59 5.35
CA ASN A 161 21.44 6.86 5.97
C ASN A 161 22.10 5.59 6.49
N THR A 162 21.38 4.79 7.27
CA THR A 162 21.90 3.51 7.79
C THR A 162 22.26 2.55 6.66
N ARG A 163 21.47 2.51 5.57
CA ARG A 163 21.79 1.68 4.41
C ARG A 163 23.04 2.19 3.69
N TRP A 164 23.18 3.50 3.55
CA TRP A 164 24.38 4.11 2.98
C TRP A 164 25.63 3.81 3.82
N GLU A 165 25.57 3.94 5.14
CA GLU A 165 26.66 3.56 6.04
C GLU A 165 27.04 2.09 5.89
N LYS A 166 26.05 1.19 5.81
CA LYS A 166 26.28 -0.24 5.59
C LYS A 166 26.93 -0.52 4.24
N LEU A 167 26.52 0.19 3.19
CA LEU A 167 27.16 0.12 1.88
C LEU A 167 28.58 0.71 1.88
N ASN A 168 28.90 1.64 2.79
CA ASN A 168 30.25 2.21 2.94
C ASN A 168 31.15 1.38 3.86
N ASN A 169 30.61 0.40 4.58
CA ASN A 169 31.39 -0.52 5.37
C ASN A 169 31.79 -1.75 4.54
N ARG A 170 33.05 -1.76 4.08
CA ARG A 170 33.63 -2.87 3.31
C ARG A 170 33.58 -4.21 4.02
N GLU A 171 33.63 -4.24 5.35
CA GLU A 171 33.58 -5.48 6.14
C GLU A 171 32.20 -6.16 6.06
N LEU A 172 31.13 -5.39 5.80
CA LEU A 172 29.79 -5.95 5.61
C LEU A 172 29.59 -6.58 4.23
N GLY A 173 30.51 -6.29 3.29
CA GLY A 173 30.62 -6.95 1.99
C GLY A 173 29.44 -6.69 1.05
N TYR A 174 28.93 -5.46 0.98
CA TYR A 174 27.93 -5.05 -0.03
C TYR A 174 28.62 -4.36 -1.21
N ASP A 175 28.46 -4.86 -2.42
CA ASP A 175 29.05 -4.26 -3.63
C ASP A 175 28.15 -3.20 -4.26
N ALA A 176 26.84 -3.32 -4.07
CA ALA A 176 25.86 -2.30 -4.41
C ALA A 176 24.61 -2.43 -3.53
N MET A 177 23.75 -1.43 -3.54
CA MET A 177 22.39 -1.53 -3.02
C MET A 177 21.38 -1.02 -4.06
N ILE A 178 20.14 -1.51 -3.95
CA ILE A 178 19.03 -1.01 -4.78
C ILE A 178 18.13 -0.11 -3.94
N ALA A 179 17.85 1.09 -4.44
CA ALA A 179 17.01 2.10 -3.82
C ALA A 179 16.00 2.68 -4.82
N ALA A 180 14.98 3.40 -4.35
CA ALA A 180 14.06 4.09 -5.25
C ALA A 180 14.68 5.41 -5.70
N VAL A 181 14.62 5.74 -7.00
CA VAL A 181 15.17 7.01 -7.54
C VAL A 181 14.59 8.19 -6.78
N ALA A 182 13.26 8.25 -6.64
CA ALA A 182 12.59 9.32 -5.89
C ALA A 182 13.10 9.52 -4.45
N GLY A 183 13.51 8.44 -3.76
CA GLY A 183 14.06 8.55 -2.41
C GLY A 183 15.45 9.19 -2.40
N LEU A 184 16.31 8.80 -3.33
CA LEU A 184 17.64 9.38 -3.49
C LEU A 184 17.57 10.85 -3.92
N GLN A 185 16.71 11.18 -4.87
CA GLN A 185 16.54 12.55 -5.37
C GLN A 185 16.05 13.50 -4.27
N ARG A 186 15.06 13.08 -3.47
CA ARG A 186 14.54 13.89 -2.34
C ARG A 186 15.63 14.17 -1.29
N LEU A 187 16.49 13.19 -1.02
CA LEU A 187 17.65 13.36 -0.14
C LEU A 187 18.82 14.12 -0.79
N LYS A 188 18.67 14.59 -2.04
CA LYS A 188 19.71 15.25 -2.84
C LYS A 188 20.92 14.35 -3.12
N TRP A 189 20.74 13.03 -3.19
CA TRP A 189 21.78 12.04 -3.45
C TRP A 189 21.86 11.63 -4.93
N ASN A 190 21.69 12.60 -5.83
CA ASN A 190 21.73 12.34 -7.28
C ASN A 190 23.10 11.81 -7.73
N ASP A 191 24.16 12.32 -7.10
CA ASP A 191 25.56 11.92 -7.31
C ASP A 191 25.86 10.46 -6.91
N ARG A 192 24.99 9.84 -6.10
CA ARG A 192 25.13 8.45 -5.67
C ARG A 192 24.42 7.47 -6.61
N ILE A 193 23.60 7.94 -7.54
CA ILE A 193 22.93 7.08 -8.51
C ILE A 193 23.96 6.65 -9.56
N SER A 194 24.33 5.38 -9.55
CA SER A 194 25.23 4.81 -10.56
C SER A 194 24.45 4.50 -11.83
N GLU A 195 23.28 3.89 -11.69
CA GLU A 195 22.41 3.50 -12.79
C GLU A 195 20.94 3.62 -12.36
N ILE A 196 20.08 4.09 -13.27
CA ILE A 196 18.63 3.95 -13.14
C ILE A 196 18.21 2.70 -13.93
N ILE A 197 17.53 1.76 -13.27
CA ILE A 197 17.12 0.50 -13.88
C ILE A 197 15.80 0.73 -14.62
N GLU A 198 15.81 0.43 -15.91
CA GLU A 198 14.64 0.60 -16.76
C GLU A 198 13.55 -0.46 -16.46
N PRO A 199 12.25 -0.14 -16.67
CA PRO A 199 11.13 -1.03 -16.32
C PRO A 199 11.10 -2.38 -17.07
N ASP A 200 11.80 -2.51 -18.18
CA ASP A 200 11.99 -3.79 -18.88
C ASP A 200 12.81 -4.77 -18.03
N ARG A 201 13.75 -4.26 -17.22
CA ARG A 201 14.62 -5.03 -16.32
C ARG A 201 14.15 -5.05 -14.87
N LEU A 202 13.42 -4.03 -14.41
CA LEU A 202 12.90 -4.01 -13.04
C LEU A 202 11.63 -3.14 -12.93
N LEU A 203 10.47 -3.79 -12.92
CA LEU A 203 9.19 -3.13 -12.65
C LEU A 203 9.15 -2.62 -11.20
N TYR A 204 8.56 -1.45 -10.99
CA TYR A 204 8.57 -0.76 -9.70
C TYR A 204 7.41 -1.18 -8.79
N ALA A 205 7.47 -0.76 -7.53
CA ALA A 205 6.39 -1.02 -6.57
C ALA A 205 5.18 -0.11 -6.85
N ILE A 206 3.97 -0.61 -6.55
CA ILE A 206 2.73 0.17 -6.58
C ILE A 206 2.90 1.46 -5.79
N GLY A 207 2.54 2.59 -6.38
CA GLY A 207 2.66 3.91 -5.75
C GLY A 207 4.10 4.41 -5.55
N GLN A 208 5.13 3.70 -6.02
CA GLN A 208 6.51 4.18 -5.88
C GLN A 208 6.69 5.52 -6.57
N GLY A 209 7.36 6.46 -5.90
CA GLY A 209 7.57 7.83 -6.41
C GLY A 209 6.47 8.82 -6.02
N ALA A 210 5.24 8.37 -5.77
CA ALA A 210 4.14 9.24 -5.34
C ALA A 210 4.18 9.50 -3.82
N LEU A 211 3.73 10.69 -3.42
CA LEU A 211 3.37 10.98 -2.03
C LEU A 211 1.85 10.95 -1.89
N GLY A 212 1.37 10.26 -0.87
CA GLY A 212 -0.04 10.27 -0.46
C GLY A 212 -0.18 10.99 0.87
N ILE A 213 -1.22 11.82 1.00
CA ILE A 213 -1.53 12.52 2.24
C ILE A 213 -2.75 11.87 2.88
N GLU A 214 -2.58 11.30 4.07
CA GLU A 214 -3.66 10.68 4.84
C GLU A 214 -4.27 11.67 5.83
N CYS A 215 -5.59 11.70 5.95
CA CYS A 215 -6.32 12.51 6.93
C CYS A 215 -7.62 11.82 7.34
N ARG A 216 -8.34 12.41 8.29
CA ARG A 216 -9.66 11.90 8.70
C ARG A 216 -10.70 12.14 7.59
N HIS A 217 -11.53 11.16 7.29
CA HIS A 217 -12.57 11.24 6.26
C HIS A 217 -13.64 12.31 6.54
N ASN A 218 -13.88 12.64 7.81
CA ASN A 218 -14.87 13.62 8.25
C ASN A 218 -14.28 15.04 8.42
N ASP A 219 -12.97 15.23 8.25
CA ASP A 219 -12.32 16.54 8.30
C ASP A 219 -12.34 17.20 6.92
N ILE A 220 -13.54 17.65 6.52
CA ILE A 220 -13.81 18.22 5.20
C ILE A 220 -12.94 19.45 4.91
N ASP A 221 -12.60 20.22 5.94
CA ASP A 221 -11.72 21.38 5.82
C ASP A 221 -10.29 20.99 5.44
N THR A 222 -9.70 20.00 6.13
CA THR A 222 -8.38 19.43 5.75
C THR A 222 -8.44 18.89 4.33
N ILE A 223 -9.46 18.10 4.01
CA ILE A 223 -9.58 17.46 2.70
C ILE A 223 -9.65 18.49 1.56
N ARG A 224 -10.49 19.52 1.72
CA ARG A 224 -10.61 20.60 0.71
C ARG A 224 -9.33 21.41 0.58
N MET A 225 -8.63 21.70 1.68
CA MET A 225 -7.30 22.34 1.62
C MET A 225 -6.31 21.47 0.85
N LEU A 226 -6.25 20.17 1.12
CA LEU A 226 -5.30 19.25 0.47
C LEU A 226 -5.60 19.04 -1.03
N SER A 227 -6.85 19.22 -1.45
CA SER A 227 -7.29 18.95 -2.83
C SER A 227 -6.47 19.66 -3.91
N VAL A 228 -5.91 20.84 -3.59
CA VAL A 228 -5.08 21.65 -4.51
C VAL A 228 -3.75 20.97 -4.88
N LEU A 229 -3.33 19.97 -4.11
CA LEU A 229 -2.10 19.22 -4.34
C LEU A 229 -2.28 18.01 -5.25
N ASN A 230 -3.52 17.67 -5.61
CA ASN A 230 -3.79 16.50 -6.45
C ASN A 230 -3.22 16.70 -7.86
N HIS A 231 -2.41 15.73 -8.27
CA HIS A 231 -1.92 15.65 -9.64
C HIS A 231 -2.66 14.55 -10.39
N GLU A 232 -3.60 14.94 -11.26
CA GLU A 232 -4.53 14.03 -11.95
C GLU A 232 -3.84 12.83 -12.64
N PRO A 233 -2.79 13.00 -13.47
CA PRO A 233 -2.09 11.86 -14.08
C PRO A 233 -1.51 10.88 -13.05
N THR A 234 -1.05 11.37 -11.89
CA THR A 234 -0.54 10.50 -10.83
C THR A 234 -1.68 9.77 -10.13
N VAL A 235 -2.76 10.48 -9.81
CA VAL A 235 -3.95 9.92 -9.17
C VAL A 235 -4.47 8.74 -9.97
N ILE A 236 -4.70 8.93 -11.27
CA ILE A 236 -5.19 7.90 -12.21
C ILE A 236 -4.28 6.66 -12.22
N ARG A 237 -2.96 6.87 -12.36
CA ARG A 237 -1.99 5.77 -12.36
C ARG A 237 -1.99 5.01 -11.04
N CYS A 238 -1.98 5.73 -9.91
CA CYS A 238 -1.93 5.11 -8.59
C CYS A 238 -3.22 4.36 -8.25
N ILE A 239 -4.37 4.81 -8.76
CA ILE A 239 -5.64 4.10 -8.67
C ILE A 239 -5.55 2.73 -9.35
N ALA A 240 -5.09 2.69 -10.60
CA ALA A 240 -4.98 1.45 -11.35
C ALA A 240 -4.02 0.48 -10.65
N GLU A 241 -2.86 0.97 -10.21
CA GLU A 241 -1.87 0.17 -9.49
C GLU A 241 -2.41 -0.38 -8.16
N ARG A 242 -3.14 0.43 -7.39
CA ARG A 242 -3.73 -0.01 -6.11
C ARG A 242 -4.88 -0.98 -6.31
N ALA A 243 -5.71 -0.80 -7.35
CA ALA A 243 -6.77 -1.73 -7.72
C ALA A 243 -6.20 -3.12 -8.12
N PHE A 244 -5.14 -3.12 -8.92
CA PHE A 244 -4.39 -4.34 -9.24
C PHE A 244 -3.90 -5.07 -7.98
N LEU A 245 -3.25 -4.36 -7.06
CA LEU A 245 -2.74 -4.96 -5.83
C LEU A 245 -3.85 -5.48 -4.91
N ARG A 246 -4.96 -4.75 -4.79
CA ARG A 246 -6.15 -5.21 -4.06
C ARG A 246 -6.67 -6.53 -4.61
N ARG A 247 -6.83 -6.60 -5.94
CA ARG A 247 -7.44 -7.77 -6.59
C ARG A 247 -6.56 -9.02 -6.53
N ILE A 248 -5.24 -8.86 -6.62
CA ILE A 248 -4.29 -9.98 -6.42
C ILE A 248 -4.29 -10.50 -4.98
N GLY A 249 -4.79 -9.73 -4.00
CA GLY A 249 -4.70 -10.09 -2.59
C GLY A 249 -3.28 -9.93 -2.04
N GLY A 250 -2.49 -9.04 -2.64
CA GLY A 250 -1.07 -8.84 -2.31
C GLY A 250 -0.82 -7.83 -1.19
N GLY A 251 0.12 -8.14 -0.29
CA GLY A 251 0.75 -7.19 0.63
C GLY A 251 2.19 -6.84 0.22
N CYS A 252 2.93 -6.07 1.03
CA CYS A 252 4.33 -5.68 0.71
C CYS A 252 5.30 -6.88 0.75
N SER A 253 4.89 -7.99 1.34
CA SER A 253 5.65 -9.25 1.40
C SER A 253 5.63 -10.05 0.09
N ILE A 254 4.59 -9.90 -0.74
CA ILE A 254 4.41 -10.64 -1.98
C ILE A 254 5.20 -9.96 -3.12
N PRO A 255 6.04 -10.66 -3.91
CA PRO A 255 6.75 -10.07 -5.04
C PRO A 255 5.80 -9.70 -6.20
N ASN A 256 5.18 -8.54 -6.11
CA ASN A 256 4.38 -7.95 -7.16
C ASN A 256 5.00 -6.63 -7.63
N ALA A 257 4.80 -6.28 -8.90
CA ALA A 257 5.37 -5.09 -9.52
C ALA A 257 4.51 -4.57 -10.65
N VAL A 258 4.67 -3.27 -10.94
CA VAL A 258 3.92 -2.56 -11.97
C VAL A 258 4.80 -1.60 -12.76
N ARG A 259 4.35 -1.25 -13.96
CA ARG A 259 4.75 -0.04 -14.70
C ARG A 259 3.48 0.60 -15.23
N THR A 260 3.36 1.91 -15.13
CA THR A 260 2.21 2.66 -15.65
C THR A 260 2.66 3.91 -16.36
N THR A 261 1.98 4.24 -17.44
CA THR A 261 2.11 5.51 -18.15
C THR A 261 0.71 6.02 -18.45
N TYR A 262 0.48 7.31 -18.28
CA TYR A 262 -0.78 7.96 -18.64
C TYR A 262 -0.47 9.23 -19.44
N ILE A 263 -0.75 9.21 -20.74
CA ILE A 263 -0.48 10.30 -21.68
C ILE A 263 -1.73 10.48 -22.54
N GLU A 264 -2.18 11.73 -22.73
CA GLU A 264 -3.29 12.06 -23.64
C GLU A 264 -4.57 11.21 -23.45
N LYS A 265 -4.86 10.82 -22.20
CA LYS A 265 -5.99 9.96 -21.77
C LYS A 265 -5.80 8.46 -21.94
N GLU A 266 -4.69 8.02 -22.51
CA GLU A 266 -4.36 6.61 -22.66
C GLU A 266 -3.56 6.10 -21.47
N LEU A 267 -4.07 5.05 -20.82
CA LEU A 267 -3.36 4.32 -19.78
C LEU A 267 -2.69 3.07 -20.37
N VAL A 268 -1.38 2.96 -20.14
CA VAL A 268 -0.61 1.73 -20.33
C VAL A 268 -0.21 1.21 -18.97
N MET A 269 -0.41 -0.08 -18.72
CA MET A 269 -0.07 -0.72 -17.44
C MET A 269 0.52 -2.11 -17.65
N ASP A 270 1.72 -2.35 -17.13
CA ASP A 270 2.28 -3.69 -16.96
C ASP A 270 2.08 -4.13 -15.51
N GLY A 271 1.86 -5.42 -15.32
CA GLY A 271 1.73 -6.06 -14.02
C GLY A 271 2.50 -7.37 -14.00
N MET A 272 3.14 -7.66 -12.87
CA MET A 272 3.91 -8.89 -12.68
C MET A 272 3.75 -9.41 -11.26
N LEU A 273 3.70 -10.73 -11.13
CA LEU A 273 3.76 -11.46 -9.88
C LEU A 273 4.84 -12.55 -10.00
N LEU A 274 5.68 -12.69 -8.98
CA LEU A 274 6.72 -13.71 -8.92
C LEU A 274 6.68 -14.47 -7.60
N ASN A 275 7.21 -15.69 -7.58
CA ASN A 275 7.58 -16.35 -6.33
C ASN A 275 8.83 -15.69 -5.70
N LEU A 276 9.17 -16.07 -4.46
CA LEU A 276 10.19 -15.38 -3.66
C LEU A 276 11.61 -15.44 -4.26
N ASP A 277 11.93 -16.47 -5.04
CA ASP A 277 13.22 -16.63 -5.69
C ASP A 277 13.25 -16.17 -7.15
N GLY A 278 12.09 -15.82 -7.73
CA GLY A 278 11.96 -15.34 -9.10
C GLY A 278 11.99 -16.44 -10.17
N SER A 279 12.04 -17.72 -9.80
CA SER A 279 12.04 -18.84 -10.75
C SER A 279 10.70 -19.06 -11.45
N ARG A 280 9.59 -18.64 -10.82
CA ARG A 280 8.25 -18.64 -11.40
C ARG A 280 7.67 -17.23 -11.39
N PHE A 281 7.06 -16.84 -12.49
CA PHE A 281 6.37 -15.56 -12.59
C PHE A 281 5.24 -15.60 -13.61
N VAL A 282 4.30 -14.67 -13.45
CA VAL A 282 3.35 -14.28 -14.48
C VAL A 282 3.49 -12.78 -14.72
N LYS A 283 3.46 -12.37 -15.98
CA LYS A 283 3.55 -10.96 -16.40
C LYS A 283 2.61 -10.73 -17.56
N ASP A 284 1.90 -9.62 -17.52
CA ASP A 284 1.03 -9.19 -18.60
C ASP A 284 0.87 -7.67 -18.57
N HIS A 285 0.14 -7.13 -19.55
CA HIS A 285 -0.07 -5.70 -19.70
C HIS A 285 -1.46 -5.36 -20.27
N VAL A 286 -1.83 -4.09 -20.13
CA VAL A 286 -2.94 -3.41 -20.78
C VAL A 286 -2.36 -2.25 -21.58
N GLU A 287 -2.65 -2.18 -22.89
CA GLU A 287 -2.15 -1.11 -23.77
C GLU A 287 -3.23 -0.10 -24.11
N ASN A 288 -2.82 1.17 -24.21
CA ASN A 288 -3.50 2.26 -24.90
C ASN A 288 -5.01 2.37 -24.63
N LEU A 289 -5.37 2.27 -23.35
CA LEU A 289 -6.77 2.35 -22.94
C LEU A 289 -7.17 3.81 -22.76
N ASP A 290 -7.95 4.35 -23.70
CA ASP A 290 -8.58 5.67 -23.55
C ASP A 290 -9.59 5.62 -22.40
N LEU A 291 -9.22 6.24 -21.28
CA LEU A 291 -10.04 6.24 -20.06
C LEU A 291 -11.29 7.12 -20.17
N THR A 292 -11.47 7.88 -21.25
CA THR A 292 -12.70 8.68 -21.47
C THR A 292 -13.84 7.88 -22.09
N ILE A 293 -13.53 6.72 -22.68
CA ILE A 293 -14.53 5.83 -23.25
C ILE A 293 -14.98 4.90 -22.13
N PRO A 294 -16.28 4.87 -21.76
CA PRO A 294 -16.76 3.91 -20.78
C PRO A 294 -16.34 2.51 -21.20
N ILE A 295 -15.68 1.78 -20.30
CA ILE A 295 -15.35 0.38 -20.55
C ILE A 295 -16.66 -0.40 -20.36
N THR A 296 -17.52 -0.39 -21.37
CA THR A 296 -18.55 -1.41 -21.51
C THR A 296 -17.82 -2.74 -21.60
N THR A 297 -18.16 -3.68 -20.72
CA THR A 297 -17.63 -5.05 -20.65
C THR A 297 -17.84 -5.88 -21.93
N THR A 298 -18.13 -5.28 -23.07
CA THR A 298 -18.37 -5.94 -24.35
C THR A 298 -17.90 -5.04 -25.50
N LYS A 299 -16.67 -5.25 -25.99
CA LYS A 299 -16.34 -5.36 -27.45
C LYS A 299 -14.86 -5.20 -27.84
N HIS A 300 -13.94 -4.82 -26.95
CA HIS A 300 -12.50 -4.83 -27.28
C HIS A 300 -11.57 -5.45 -26.22
N VAL A 301 -12.13 -6.20 -25.28
CA VAL A 301 -11.35 -7.15 -24.47
C VAL A 301 -11.37 -8.50 -25.20
N PRO A 302 -10.22 -9.18 -25.42
CA PRO A 302 -10.22 -10.58 -25.84
C PRO A 302 -11.17 -11.35 -24.90
N THR A 303 -12.17 -12.02 -25.47
CA THR A 303 -13.30 -12.66 -24.78
C THR A 303 -12.84 -13.59 -23.64
N PHE A 304 -12.75 -13.07 -22.42
CA PHE A 304 -12.52 -13.86 -21.21
C PHE A 304 -13.09 -13.14 -19.98
N PHE A 305 -14.41 -13.03 -19.87
CA PHE A 305 -15.12 -13.12 -18.58
C PHE A 305 -16.63 -13.18 -18.79
N VAL A 306 -17.25 -14.29 -18.39
CA VAL A 306 -18.64 -14.34 -17.94
C VAL A 306 -18.57 -14.29 -16.40
N PRO A 307 -19.32 -13.41 -15.72
CA PRO A 307 -19.30 -13.36 -14.26
C PRO A 307 -19.74 -14.71 -13.70
N HIS A 308 -18.91 -15.35 -12.88
CA HIS A 308 -19.39 -16.39 -11.98
C HIS A 308 -20.08 -15.68 -10.80
N SER A 309 -21.26 -16.16 -10.47
CA SER A 309 -22.26 -15.56 -9.58
C SER A 309 -21.76 -15.24 -8.17
N ASP A 310 -22.41 -14.27 -7.53
CA ASP A 310 -22.16 -13.68 -6.21
C ASP A 310 -22.11 -14.68 -5.02
N ASP A 311 -22.44 -15.95 -5.24
CA ASP A 311 -22.54 -16.98 -4.18
C ASP A 311 -21.18 -17.51 -3.70
N GLU A 312 -20.09 -17.44 -4.48
CA GLU A 312 -18.77 -17.96 -4.06
C GLU A 312 -17.94 -16.97 -3.21
N LEU A 313 -18.25 -15.68 -3.23
CA LEU A 313 -17.58 -14.68 -2.37
C LEU A 313 -18.12 -14.69 -0.93
N LEU A 314 -19.41 -15.02 -0.75
CA LEU A 314 -20.03 -15.14 0.57
C LEU A 314 -19.49 -16.34 1.36
N LEU A 315 -19.16 -17.45 0.67
CA LEU A 315 -18.60 -18.65 1.30
C LEU A 315 -17.18 -18.40 1.84
N ALA A 316 -16.37 -17.58 1.17
CA ALA A 316 -15.02 -17.25 1.62
C ALA A 316 -15.01 -16.33 2.87
N ASP A 317 -15.96 -15.40 2.96
CA ASP A 317 -16.11 -14.51 4.12
C ASP A 317 -16.65 -15.27 5.36
N ASP A 318 -17.58 -16.21 5.17
CA ASP A 318 -18.13 -17.01 6.27
C ASP A 318 -17.11 -18.02 6.84
N GLU A 319 -16.28 -18.63 5.99
CA GLU A 319 -15.18 -19.51 6.45
C GLU A 319 -14.09 -18.72 7.19
N MET A 320 -13.77 -17.51 6.73
CA MET A 320 -12.79 -16.63 7.37
C MET A 320 -13.28 -16.13 8.74
N GLN A 321 -14.56 -15.75 8.86
CA GLN A 321 -15.15 -15.37 10.15
C GLN A 321 -15.32 -16.56 11.10
N ALA A 322 -15.58 -17.77 10.59
CA ALA A 322 -15.65 -18.99 11.39
C ALA A 322 -14.26 -19.39 11.94
N ALA A 323 -13.20 -19.20 11.16
CA ALA A 323 -11.82 -19.42 11.60
C ALA A 323 -11.41 -18.45 12.72
N ASP A 324 -11.78 -17.16 12.61
CA ASP A 324 -11.51 -16.15 13.64
C ASP A 324 -12.25 -16.44 14.95
N ARG A 325 -13.50 -16.90 14.89
CA ARG A 325 -14.27 -17.31 16.09
C ARG A 325 -13.72 -18.57 16.75
N ARG A 326 -13.15 -19.52 15.99
CA ARG A 326 -12.48 -20.72 16.54
C ARG A 326 -11.15 -20.37 17.21
N ASN A 327 -10.38 -19.44 16.64
CA ASN A 327 -9.12 -18.97 17.22
C ASN A 327 -9.33 -18.11 18.48
N LEU A 328 -10.40 -17.31 18.55
CA LEU A 328 -10.76 -16.53 19.74
C LEU A 328 -11.26 -17.43 20.90
N LYS A 329 -11.93 -18.54 20.59
CA LYS A 329 -12.31 -19.56 21.59
C LYS A 329 -11.11 -20.36 22.10
N ARG A 330 -10.16 -20.73 21.24
CA ARG A 330 -8.91 -21.41 21.65
C ARG A 330 -8.02 -20.56 22.55
N LYS A 331 -7.90 -19.24 22.26
CA LYS A 331 -7.15 -18.31 23.12
C LYS A 331 -7.78 -18.08 24.49
N ARG A 332 -9.12 -18.20 24.63
CA ARG A 332 -9.80 -18.09 25.93
C ARG A 332 -9.66 -19.35 26.80
N THR A 333 -9.42 -20.52 26.20
CA THR A 333 -9.20 -21.76 26.96
C THR A 333 -7.76 -21.94 27.46
N GLU A 334 -6.80 -21.16 26.95
CA GLU A 334 -5.38 -21.26 27.34
C GLU A 334 -4.94 -20.21 28.39
N SER A 335 -5.81 -19.28 28.80
CA SER A 335 -5.47 -18.22 29.76
C SER A 335 -5.99 -18.43 31.20
N ASP A 336 -6.74 -19.49 31.49
CA ASP A 336 -7.33 -19.71 32.82
C ASP A 336 -6.83 -21.01 33.47
N ILE A 337 -5.57 -21.00 33.91
CA ILE A 337 -5.08 -21.86 35.00
C ILE A 337 -4.28 -20.96 35.96
N ASP A 338 -4.96 -20.35 36.92
CA ASP A 338 -4.57 -20.37 38.34
C ASP A 338 -5.47 -19.48 39.23
N SER A 339 -6.15 -20.12 40.18
CA SER A 339 -6.58 -19.63 41.51
C SER A 339 -7.65 -18.53 41.62
N VAL A 340 -8.59 -18.46 42.59
CA VAL A 340 -9.16 -19.31 43.65
C VAL A 340 -10.35 -18.47 44.22
N LEU A 341 -11.36 -19.15 44.80
CA LEU A 341 -12.47 -18.69 45.70
C LEU A 341 -13.77 -18.14 45.08
N VAL A 342 -14.82 -18.99 45.17
CA VAL A 342 -16.24 -18.71 44.92
C VAL A 342 -16.98 -18.64 46.27
N PRO A 343 -17.83 -17.63 46.52
CA PRO A 343 -18.96 -17.73 47.45
C PRO A 343 -20.29 -17.95 46.72
N PRO A 344 -21.30 -18.57 47.36
CA PRO A 344 -22.49 -19.13 46.69
C PRO A 344 -23.53 -18.07 46.27
N PRO A 345 -24.44 -18.39 45.32
CA PRO A 345 -25.32 -17.43 44.67
C PRO A 345 -26.57 -17.09 45.50
N ALA A 346 -26.92 -15.80 45.53
CA ALA A 346 -28.20 -15.31 46.03
C ALA A 346 -29.31 -15.48 44.96
N GLN A 347 -30.48 -15.92 45.43
CA GLN A 347 -31.68 -16.22 44.65
C GLN A 347 -32.29 -14.95 44.01
N GLN A 348 -32.70 -15.03 42.73
CA GLN A 348 -33.59 -14.06 42.08
C GLN A 348 -35.00 -14.65 41.90
N PRO A 349 -36.08 -13.87 42.11
CA PRO A 349 -37.46 -14.32 42.01
C PRO A 349 -37.99 -14.37 40.56
N PRO A 350 -39.11 -15.08 40.29
CA PRO A 350 -39.53 -15.46 38.94
C PRO A 350 -40.23 -14.32 38.18
N SER A 351 -40.08 -14.33 36.85
CA SER A 351 -40.80 -13.46 35.91
C SER A 351 -42.20 -14.01 35.59
N PRO A 352 -43.24 -13.16 35.42
CA PRO A 352 -44.60 -13.59 35.06
C PRO A 352 -44.81 -13.71 33.53
N PRO A 353 -45.90 -14.36 33.06
CA PRO A 353 -45.98 -14.99 31.74
C PRO A 353 -46.47 -14.07 30.61
N LEU A 354 -46.18 -14.51 29.38
CA LEU A 354 -46.58 -13.90 28.12
C LEU A 354 -48.10 -13.75 27.99
N SER A 355 -48.54 -12.59 27.51
CA SER A 355 -49.86 -12.38 26.90
C SER A 355 -49.72 -12.09 25.40
N THR A 356 -50.54 -12.78 24.63
CA THR A 356 -50.75 -12.65 23.19
C THR A 356 -51.65 -11.46 22.90
N THR A 357 -51.24 -10.56 22.00
CA THR A 357 -52.20 -9.80 21.17
C THR A 357 -51.56 -9.46 19.82
N SER A 358 -52.35 -9.68 18.77
CA SER A 358 -52.09 -9.38 17.38
C SER A 358 -52.42 -7.91 17.07
N SER A 359 -51.59 -7.24 16.26
CA SER A 359 -52.07 -6.38 15.16
C SER A 359 -50.92 -5.98 14.23
N THR A 360 -51.17 -6.28 12.95
CA THR A 360 -50.69 -5.65 11.70
C THR A 360 -49.66 -4.52 11.79
N ALA A 361 -48.47 -4.76 11.23
CA ALA A 361 -47.58 -3.72 10.75
C ALA A 361 -46.96 -4.10 9.40
N THR A 362 -47.16 -3.19 8.45
CA THR A 362 -46.71 -3.18 7.06
C THR A 362 -45.20 -3.38 6.95
N THR A 363 -44.77 -4.37 6.17
CA THR A 363 -43.37 -4.62 5.84
C THR A 363 -42.83 -3.51 4.93
N SER A 364 -41.99 -2.64 5.50
CA SER A 364 -41.00 -1.88 4.73
C SER A 364 -39.68 -2.66 4.82
N ALA A 365 -39.23 -3.20 3.68
CA ALA A 365 -37.96 -3.88 3.57
C ALA A 365 -36.84 -2.84 3.66
N ALA A 366 -36.12 -2.84 4.78
CA ALA A 366 -34.84 -2.17 4.90
C ALA A 366 -33.80 -2.98 4.11
N SER A 367 -33.28 -2.39 3.03
CA SER A 367 -32.17 -2.94 2.26
C SER A 367 -30.88 -2.84 3.07
N THR A 368 -30.51 -3.92 3.77
CA THR A 368 -29.16 -4.13 4.27
C THR A 368 -28.28 -4.63 3.14
N GLY A 369 -27.80 -3.70 2.31
CA GLY A 369 -26.69 -3.94 1.39
C GLY A 369 -25.42 -3.41 2.02
N THR A 370 -24.53 -4.29 2.48
CA THR A 370 -23.14 -3.94 2.74
C THR A 370 -22.45 -3.73 1.40
N GLU A 371 -22.62 -2.56 0.81
CA GLU A 371 -21.82 -2.11 -0.33
C GLU A 371 -20.36 -2.00 0.12
N THR A 372 -19.47 -2.78 -0.48
CA THR A 372 -18.04 -2.52 -0.41
C THR A 372 -17.81 -1.17 -1.09
N VAL A 373 -17.71 -0.09 -0.31
CA VAL A 373 -17.48 1.26 -0.83
C VAL A 373 -16.17 1.22 -1.63
N SER A 374 -16.26 1.34 -2.96
CA SER A 374 -15.06 1.51 -3.80
C SER A 374 -14.28 2.69 -3.22
N LEU A 375 -13.01 2.45 -2.90
CA LEU A 375 -12.10 3.44 -2.34
C LEU A 375 -12.04 4.70 -3.21
N LEU A 376 -12.44 4.58 -4.49
CA LEU A 376 -12.52 5.66 -5.46
C LEU A 376 -13.78 6.49 -5.41
N ARG A 377 -14.96 5.88 -5.24
CA ARG A 377 -16.17 6.66 -4.94
C ARG A 377 -15.96 7.43 -3.65
N HIS A 378 -15.33 6.80 -2.65
CA HIS A 378 -14.93 7.50 -1.44
C HIS A 378 -13.90 8.60 -1.73
N TYR A 379 -12.79 8.33 -2.44
CA TYR A 379 -11.76 9.32 -2.73
C TYR A 379 -12.26 10.51 -3.58
N ALA A 380 -12.96 10.27 -4.69
CA ALA A 380 -13.47 11.32 -5.58
C ALA A 380 -14.55 12.16 -4.88
N HIS A 381 -15.49 11.51 -4.18
CA HIS A 381 -16.55 12.18 -3.44
C HIS A 381 -16.03 12.97 -2.24
N VAL A 382 -15.11 12.39 -1.47
CA VAL A 382 -14.56 13.00 -0.25
C VAL A 382 -13.57 14.10 -0.61
N CYS A 383 -12.68 13.88 -1.58
CA CYS A 383 -11.59 14.81 -1.90
C CYS A 383 -11.99 15.94 -2.84
N GLY A 384 -13.21 15.92 -3.39
CA GLY A 384 -13.70 16.96 -4.30
C GLY A 384 -12.77 17.19 -5.50
N VAL A 385 -12.02 16.15 -5.90
CA VAL A 385 -11.07 16.25 -7.00
C VAL A 385 -11.89 16.37 -8.27
N ASN A 386 -11.62 17.41 -9.07
CA ASN A 386 -12.31 17.64 -10.33
C ASN A 386 -11.78 16.72 -11.45
N ILE A 387 -11.58 15.44 -11.12
CA ILE A 387 -11.25 14.40 -12.09
C ILE A 387 -12.55 13.73 -12.49
N ASN A 388 -12.70 13.49 -13.78
CA ASN A 388 -13.87 12.82 -14.33
C ASN A 388 -14.05 11.43 -13.68
N GLU A 389 -15.21 11.17 -13.07
CA GLU A 389 -15.51 9.91 -12.38
C GLU A 389 -15.34 8.69 -13.30
N THR A 390 -15.74 8.79 -14.57
CA THR A 390 -15.57 7.71 -15.56
C THR A 390 -14.09 7.36 -15.78
N ILE A 391 -13.20 8.37 -15.80
CA ILE A 391 -11.75 8.12 -15.93
C ILE A 391 -11.23 7.35 -14.73
N LEU A 392 -11.67 7.71 -13.53
CA LEU A 392 -11.27 7.05 -12.28
C LEU A 392 -11.79 5.61 -12.21
N GLU A 393 -13.05 5.38 -12.57
CA GLU A 393 -13.66 4.05 -12.65
C GLU A 393 -12.94 3.17 -13.67
N ASN A 394 -12.64 3.71 -14.85
CA ASN A 394 -11.92 3.00 -15.91
C ASN A 394 -10.48 2.65 -15.50
N ALA A 395 -9.80 3.53 -14.76
CA ALA A 395 -8.47 3.24 -14.21
C ALA A 395 -8.52 2.10 -13.18
N GLU A 396 -9.51 2.09 -12.29
CA GLU A 396 -9.72 0.99 -11.34
C GLU A 396 -10.01 -0.34 -12.05
N LEU A 397 -10.86 -0.31 -13.06
CA LEU A 397 -11.19 -1.48 -13.84
C LEU A 397 -9.99 -2.01 -14.62
N CYS A 398 -9.14 -1.13 -15.16
CA CYS A 398 -7.89 -1.50 -15.82
C CYS A 398 -6.99 -2.31 -14.88
N GLY A 399 -6.74 -1.79 -13.67
CA GLY A 399 -5.93 -2.49 -12.67
C GLY A 399 -6.53 -3.83 -12.25
N THR A 400 -7.85 -3.86 -12.02
CA THR A 400 -8.59 -5.07 -11.63
C THR A 400 -8.55 -6.14 -12.72
N ASN A 401 -8.77 -5.77 -13.98
CA ASN A 401 -8.75 -6.68 -15.12
C ASN A 401 -7.36 -7.27 -15.35
N LEU A 402 -6.31 -6.46 -15.20
CA LEU A 402 -4.94 -6.96 -15.30
C LEU A 402 -4.64 -7.99 -14.19
N ALA A 403 -5.09 -7.74 -12.97
CA ALA A 403 -4.96 -8.72 -11.88
C ALA A 403 -5.71 -10.03 -12.19
N VAL A 404 -6.94 -9.95 -12.69
CA VAL A 404 -7.71 -11.13 -13.13
C VAL A 404 -7.00 -11.90 -14.23
N LYS A 405 -6.42 -11.19 -15.21
CA LYS A 405 -5.62 -11.78 -16.28
C LYS A 405 -4.41 -12.56 -15.73
N LEU A 406 -3.71 -11.98 -14.74
CA LEU A 406 -2.61 -12.70 -14.07
C LEU A 406 -3.08 -13.93 -13.29
N MET A 407 -4.26 -13.87 -12.64
CA MET A 407 -4.86 -15.05 -11.99
C MET A 407 -5.13 -16.17 -13.00
N GLN A 408 -5.68 -15.85 -14.17
CA GLN A 408 -5.90 -16.83 -15.25
C GLN A 408 -4.59 -17.43 -15.80
N LEU A 409 -3.48 -16.71 -15.69
CA LEU A 409 -2.14 -17.17 -16.09
C LEU A 409 -1.43 -18.00 -15.01
N GLY A 410 -2.07 -18.25 -13.86
CA GLY A 410 -1.51 -19.07 -12.78
C GLY A 410 -0.89 -18.28 -11.62
N ALA A 411 -1.28 -17.01 -11.42
CA ALA A 411 -0.84 -16.23 -10.25
C ALA A 411 -1.28 -16.88 -8.93
N ASP A 412 -2.45 -17.51 -8.89
CA ASP A 412 -3.00 -18.25 -7.75
C ASP A 412 -2.03 -19.31 -7.23
N SER A 413 -1.51 -20.16 -8.12
CA SER A 413 -0.51 -21.19 -7.77
C SER A 413 0.79 -20.60 -7.23
N ILE A 414 1.20 -19.43 -7.72
CA ILE A 414 2.38 -18.72 -7.19
C ILE A 414 2.09 -18.16 -5.80
N LEU A 415 0.90 -17.61 -5.56
CA LEU A 415 0.49 -17.10 -4.26
C LEU A 415 0.43 -18.22 -3.22
N GLU A 416 -0.11 -19.39 -3.57
CA GLU A 416 -0.14 -20.57 -2.70
C GLU A 416 1.27 -21.03 -2.30
N GLU A 417 2.21 -21.06 -3.25
CA GLU A 417 3.62 -21.40 -2.99
C GLU A 417 4.26 -20.43 -1.98
N ILE A 418 4.00 -19.13 -2.13
CA ILE A 418 4.51 -18.10 -1.22
C ILE A 418 3.93 -18.29 0.19
N GLN A 419 2.63 -18.58 0.30
CA GLN A 419 1.97 -18.81 1.58
C GLN A 419 2.55 -20.06 2.28
N GLN A 420 2.75 -21.16 1.56
CA GLN A 420 3.37 -22.38 2.09
C GLN A 420 4.82 -22.13 2.54
N SER A 421 5.59 -21.38 1.76
CA SER A 421 6.97 -21.02 2.10
C SER A 421 7.07 -20.12 3.34
N SER A 422 6.06 -19.27 3.57
CA SER A 422 5.99 -18.37 4.73
C SER A 422 5.66 -19.10 6.03
N VAL A 423 5.03 -20.28 5.96
CA VAL A 423 4.76 -21.17 7.11
C VAL A 423 6.01 -21.97 7.51
N ILE A 424 7.00 -22.12 6.63
CA ILE A 424 8.20 -22.96 6.84
C ILE A 424 9.37 -22.17 7.47
N ILE A 425 9.26 -20.85 7.66
CA ILE A 425 10.29 -20.11 8.39
C ILE A 425 10.13 -20.40 9.88
N PRO A 426 11.07 -21.12 10.54
CA PRO A 426 10.95 -21.36 11.96
C PRO A 426 10.98 -20.02 12.68
N THR A 427 9.91 -19.71 13.40
CA THR A 427 9.96 -18.72 14.49
C THR A 427 11.10 -19.13 15.42
N PRO A 428 12.07 -18.23 15.71
CA PRO A 428 13.11 -18.51 16.70
C PRO A 428 12.53 -18.78 18.09
#